data_AF-B9TFX2-F1
#
_entry.id   AF-B9TFX2-F1
#
_cell.length_a   1.000
_cell.length_b   1.000
_cell.length_c   1.000
_cell.angle_alpha   90.00
_cell.angle_beta   90.00
_cell.angle_gamma   90.00
#
_symmetry.space_group_name_H-M   'P 1'
#
loop_
_entity.id
_entity.type
_entity.pdbx_description
1 polymer ?
#
loop_
_entity_poly.entity_id
_entity_poly.type
_entity_poly.pdbx_seq_one_letter_code
_entity_poly.pdbx_strand_id
1 'polypeptide(L)'
;MLGLWLALAACIAAAQDTVVIHQGWRFRQLPGSAQLAAHPQASSWRMAKVPGTVHTDLLANQLIPDPYVGAAEAGLQWIGLADWEYRTRFDAPATALNSARSDL
;
A
#
# COMPACT_ATOMS: atom_id res chain seq x y z
N MET A 1 -35.08 -52.41 -18.96
CA MET A 1 -34.60 -51.05 -19.26
C MET A 1 -34.30 -50.37 -17.93
N LEU A 2 -33.04 -50.39 -17.46
CA LEU A 2 -32.63 -49.69 -16.24
C LEU A 2 -31.67 -48.56 -16.67
N GLY A 3 -32.16 -47.33 -16.66
CA GLY A 3 -31.36 -46.15 -17.02
C GLY A 3 -30.59 -45.65 -15.80
N LEU A 4 -29.27 -45.82 -15.83
CA LEU A 4 -28.34 -45.27 -14.83
C LEU A 4 -28.21 -43.76 -15.05
N TRP A 5 -28.76 -42.95 -14.15
CA TRP A 5 -28.58 -41.50 -14.16
C TRP A 5 -27.24 -41.15 -13.48
N LEU A 6 -26.21 -40.83 -14.27
CA LEU A 6 -25.04 -40.13 -13.76
C LEU A 6 -25.40 -38.64 -13.61
N ALA A 7 -25.62 -38.19 -12.38
CA ALA A 7 -25.68 -36.76 -12.09
C ALA A 7 -24.25 -36.19 -12.18
N LEU A 8 -23.98 -35.41 -13.22
CA LEU A 8 -22.81 -34.53 -13.24
C LEU A 8 -22.98 -33.49 -12.13
N ALA A 9 -22.27 -33.66 -11.01
CA ALA A 9 -22.09 -32.57 -10.06
C ALA A 9 -21.12 -31.57 -10.70
N ALA A 10 -21.65 -30.54 -11.36
CA ALA A 10 -20.85 -29.41 -11.78
C ALA A 10 -20.37 -28.68 -10.52
N CYS A 11 -19.06 -28.67 -10.27
CA CYS A 11 -18.47 -27.80 -9.27
C CYS A 11 -18.71 -26.35 -9.68
N ILE A 12 -19.58 -25.63 -8.97
CA ILE A 12 -19.74 -24.20 -9.13
C ILE A 12 -18.56 -23.55 -8.40
N ALA A 13 -17.64 -22.93 -9.13
CA ALA A 13 -16.63 -22.07 -8.52
C ALA A 13 -17.32 -20.82 -7.96
N ALA A 14 -17.14 -20.56 -6.66
CA ALA A 14 -17.64 -19.33 -6.05
C ALA A 14 -16.90 -18.12 -6.65
N ALA A 15 -17.65 -17.08 -7.01
CA ALA A 15 -17.07 -15.81 -7.45
C ALA A 15 -16.27 -15.17 -6.30
N GLN A 16 -15.06 -14.70 -6.60
CA GLN A 16 -14.20 -14.03 -5.64
C GLN A 16 -14.40 -12.51 -5.75
N ASP A 17 -14.83 -11.88 -4.65
CA ASP A 17 -14.92 -10.42 -4.58
C ASP A 17 -13.50 -9.83 -4.44
N THR A 18 -13.16 -8.87 -5.29
CA THR A 18 -11.88 -8.14 -5.22
C THR A 18 -12.14 -6.71 -4.77
N VAL A 19 -11.43 -6.27 -3.72
CA VAL A 19 -11.44 -4.88 -3.25
C VAL A 19 -10.07 -4.26 -3.43
N VAL A 20 -10.01 -3.11 -4.12
CA VAL A 20 -8.75 -2.41 -4.38
C VAL A 20 -8.50 -1.34 -3.31
N ILE A 21 -7.47 -1.53 -2.47
CA ILE A 21 -7.09 -0.60 -1.41
C ILE A 21 -6.03 0.39 -1.92
N HIS A 22 -6.50 1.50 -2.51
CA HIS A 22 -5.65 2.49 -3.19
C HIS A 22 -5.80 3.91 -2.64
N GLN A 23 -6.68 4.10 -1.64
CA GLN A 23 -7.02 5.42 -1.09
C GLN A 23 -6.69 5.52 0.40
N GLY A 24 -6.67 6.75 0.91
CA GLY A 24 -6.49 7.04 2.33
C GLY A 24 -5.09 6.77 2.89
N TRP A 25 -4.13 6.46 2.01
CA TRP A 25 -2.76 6.15 2.40
C TRP A 25 -2.05 7.37 2.97
N ARG A 26 -1.32 7.12 4.04
CA ARG A 26 -0.40 8.07 4.66
C ARG A 26 0.95 7.42 4.85
N PHE A 27 1.99 8.23 4.84
CA PHE A 27 3.35 7.80 5.10
C PHE A 27 4.04 8.71 6.11
N ARG A 28 5.06 8.17 6.76
CA ARG A 28 6.06 8.92 7.52
C ARG A 28 7.34 8.09 7.61
N GLN A 29 8.42 8.71 8.03
CA GLN A 29 9.62 7.98 8.38
C GLN A 29 9.46 7.25 9.73
N LEU A 30 10.05 6.07 9.86
CA LEU A 30 10.02 5.27 11.09
C LEU A 30 10.63 6.05 12.26
N PRO A 31 9.91 6.24 13.38
CA PRO A 31 10.43 6.91 14.57
C PRO A 31 11.68 6.23 15.14
N GLY A 32 12.60 7.03 15.68
CA GLY A 32 13.82 6.53 16.34
C GLY A 32 14.97 6.18 15.40
N SER A 33 14.82 6.33 14.07
CA SER A 33 15.91 6.12 13.12
C SER A 33 16.90 7.29 13.10
N ALA A 34 18.17 7.00 12.83
CA ALA A 34 19.21 8.03 12.66
C ALA A 34 18.85 9.00 11.52
N GLN A 35 18.26 8.49 10.45
CA GLN A 35 17.80 9.32 9.34
C GLN A 35 16.69 10.28 9.76
N LEU A 36 15.83 9.92 10.73
CA LEU A 36 14.75 10.82 11.15
C LEU A 36 15.32 11.96 12.00
N ALA A 37 16.38 11.70 12.77
CA ALA A 37 17.10 12.75 13.48
C ALA A 37 17.74 13.76 12.50
N ALA A 38 18.26 13.29 11.36
CA ALA A 38 18.81 14.14 10.30
C ALA A 38 17.72 14.85 9.46
N HIS A 39 16.54 14.26 9.33
CA HIS A 39 15.44 14.74 8.47
C HIS A 39 14.10 14.83 9.24
N PRO A 40 14.01 15.68 10.28
CA PRO A 40 12.85 15.72 11.19
C PRO A 40 11.53 16.11 10.51
N GLN A 41 11.58 16.77 9.35
CA GLN A 41 10.39 17.14 8.57
C GLN A 41 9.56 15.93 8.11
N ALA A 42 10.16 14.74 8.05
CA ALA A 42 9.53 13.48 7.65
C ALA A 42 8.90 12.69 8.83
N SER A 43 8.93 13.24 10.05
CA SER A 43 8.36 12.59 11.25
C SER A 43 6.82 12.50 11.27
N SER A 44 6.16 13.47 10.63
CA SER A 44 4.71 13.61 10.67
C SER A 44 4.03 12.79 9.59
N TRP A 45 2.87 12.20 9.91
CA TRP A 45 2.03 11.51 8.94
C TRP A 45 1.53 12.46 7.85
N ARG A 46 1.79 12.12 6.59
CA ARG A 46 1.43 12.90 5.40
C ARG A 46 0.72 12.05 4.37
N MET A 47 0.05 12.67 3.40
CA MET A 47 -0.67 11.93 2.36
C MET A 47 0.31 11.20 1.44
N ALA A 48 -0.05 9.98 1.06
CA ALA A 48 0.69 9.15 0.14
C ALA A 48 -0.22 8.61 -0.98
N LYS A 49 0.36 8.36 -2.15
CA LYS A 49 -0.33 7.72 -3.26
C LYS A 49 0.10 6.26 -3.39
N VAL A 50 -0.85 5.34 -3.48
CA VAL A 50 -0.61 3.92 -3.75
C VAL A 50 -1.45 3.51 -4.97
N PRO A 51 -0.85 3.00 -6.05
CA PRO A 51 0.58 2.76 -6.25
C PRO A 51 1.39 4.07 -6.37
N GLY A 52 2.62 4.05 -5.84
CA GLY A 52 3.52 5.20 -5.77
C GLY A 52 4.83 4.86 -5.04
N THR A 53 5.63 5.88 -4.74
CA THR A 53 6.91 5.73 -4.02
C THR A 53 7.08 6.81 -2.97
N VAL A 54 7.94 6.55 -1.98
CA VAL A 54 8.34 7.55 -0.98
C VAL A 54 8.91 8.82 -1.60
N HIS A 55 9.67 8.73 -2.70
CA HIS A 55 10.23 9.88 -3.40
C HIS A 55 9.13 10.79 -3.95
N THR A 56 8.15 10.20 -4.64
CA THR A 56 7.02 10.96 -5.21
C THR A 56 6.11 11.52 -4.12
N ASP A 57 5.94 10.81 -3.00
CA ASP A 57 5.14 11.29 -1.88
C ASP A 57 5.84 12.46 -1.15
N LEU A 58 7.17 12.38 -0.94
CA LEU A 58 7.96 13.47 -0.39
C LEU A 58 7.92 14.71 -1.28
N LEU A 59 8.06 14.55 -2.59
CA LEU A 59 7.97 15.64 -3.56
C LEU A 59 6.58 16.28 -3.58
N ALA A 60 5.52 15.48 -3.62
CA ALA A 60 4.13 15.96 -3.60
C ALA A 60 3.79 16.72 -2.30
N ASN A 61 4.42 16.36 -1.18
CA ASN A 61 4.29 17.05 0.10
C ASN A 61 5.36 18.15 0.31
N GLN A 62 6.16 18.47 -0.72
CA GLN A 62 7.17 19.53 -0.70
C GLN A 62 8.22 19.36 0.41
N LEU A 63 8.56 18.12 0.77
CA LEU A 63 9.57 17.81 1.78
C LEU A 63 10.99 17.68 1.21
N ILE A 64 11.09 17.59 -0.10
CA ILE A 64 12.34 17.52 -0.85
C ILE A 64 12.27 18.48 -2.04
N PRO A 65 13.41 19.01 -2.51
CA PRO A 65 13.48 19.71 -3.78
C PRO A 65 13.11 18.78 -4.96
N ASP A 66 12.81 19.38 -6.11
CA ASP A 66 12.65 18.63 -7.36
C ASP A 66 13.98 17.91 -7.69
N PRO A 67 13.99 16.55 -7.72
CA PRO A 67 15.21 15.78 -7.94
C PRO A 67 15.79 15.97 -9.35
N TYR A 68 14.99 16.43 -10.32
CA TYR A 68 15.40 16.55 -11.72
C TYR A 68 15.93 17.93 -12.08
N VAL A 69 15.97 18.87 -11.13
CA VAL A 69 16.47 20.22 -11.34
C VAL A 69 17.85 20.39 -10.67
N GLY A 70 18.86 20.71 -11.49
CA GLY A 70 20.22 20.94 -11.01
C GLY A 70 20.89 19.66 -10.52
N ALA A 71 21.46 19.68 -9.32
CA ALA A 71 22.19 18.57 -8.71
C ALA A 71 21.56 18.11 -7.38
N ALA A 72 20.24 18.30 -7.22
CA ALA A 72 19.53 17.98 -5.98
C ALA A 72 19.57 16.49 -5.61
N GLU A 73 19.59 15.59 -6.62
CA GLU A 73 19.55 14.13 -6.45
C GLU A 73 20.60 13.57 -5.47
N ALA A 74 21.83 14.11 -5.49
CA ALA A 74 22.90 13.64 -4.61
C ALA A 74 22.56 13.84 -3.12
N GLY A 75 21.79 14.88 -2.79
CA GLY A 75 21.33 15.16 -1.43
C GLY A 75 20.14 14.30 -0.98
N LEU A 76 19.57 13.48 -1.86
CA LEU A 76 18.35 12.71 -1.61
C LEU A 76 18.59 11.23 -1.33
N GLN A 77 19.85 10.78 -1.32
CA GLN A 77 20.21 9.38 -1.09
C GLN A 77 19.71 8.83 0.26
N TRP A 78 19.56 9.69 1.27
CA TRP A 78 19.02 9.32 2.57
C TRP A 78 17.62 8.70 2.49
N ILE A 79 16.83 9.03 1.47
CA ILE A 79 15.45 8.54 1.30
C ILE A 79 15.45 7.02 1.15
N GLY A 80 16.40 6.47 0.38
CA GLY A 80 16.54 5.02 0.17
C GLY A 80 17.22 4.30 1.35
N LEU A 81 17.84 5.04 2.28
CA LEU A 81 18.49 4.52 3.48
C LEU A 81 17.59 4.60 4.72
N ALA A 82 16.43 5.24 4.61
CA ALA A 82 15.48 5.41 5.69
C ALA A 82 14.41 4.31 5.67
N ASP A 83 13.96 3.91 6.85
CA ASP A 83 12.78 3.08 7.01
C ASP A 83 11.52 3.93 6.98
N TRP A 84 10.49 3.45 6.29
CA TRP A 84 9.23 4.17 6.08
C TRP A 84 8.04 3.35 6.56
N GLU A 85 7.10 4.02 7.23
CA GLU A 85 5.81 3.44 7.59
C GLU A 85 4.74 3.94 6.63
N TYR A 86 3.97 3.02 6.05
CA TYR A 86 2.73 3.32 5.31
C TYR A 86 1.54 2.82 6.09
N ARG A 87 0.46 3.59 6.11
CA ARG A 87 -0.79 3.22 6.79
C ARG A 87 -2.00 3.75 6.03
N THR A 88 -3.01 2.90 5.91
CA THR A 88 -4.36 3.31 5.50
C THR A 88 -5.41 2.65 6.39
N ARG A 89 -6.67 3.02 6.19
CA ARG A 89 -7.84 2.35 6.76
C ARG A 89 -8.80 2.08 5.62
N PHE A 90 -9.42 0.91 5.63
CA PHE A 90 -10.45 0.52 4.69
C PHE A 90 -11.52 -0.28 5.42
N ASP A 91 -12.73 -0.25 4.90
CA ASP A 91 -13.81 -1.08 5.40
C ASP A 91 -13.74 -2.45 4.75
N ALA A 92 -13.67 -3.50 5.57
CA ALA A 92 -13.71 -4.86 5.07
C ALA A 92 -15.15 -5.18 4.62
N PRO A 93 -15.36 -5.72 3.40
CA PRO A 93 -16.69 -6.12 2.97
C PRO A 93 -17.19 -7.30 3.82
N ALA A 94 -18.50 -7.32 4.11
CA ALA A 94 -19.11 -8.37 4.92
C ALA A 94 -18.90 -9.78 4.32
N THR A 95 -18.81 -9.88 3.00
CA THR A 95 -18.51 -11.14 2.29
C THR A 95 -17.13 -11.68 2.64
N ALA A 96 -16.12 -10.83 2.84
CA ALA A 96 -14.79 -11.26 3.25
C ALA A 96 -14.74 -11.80 4.69
N LEU A 97 -15.60 -11.31 5.59
CA LEU A 97 -15.67 -11.79 6.98
C LEU A 97 -16.36 -13.15 7.11
N ASN A 98 -17.31 -13.45 6.22
CA ASN A 98 -18.09 -14.69 6.23
C ASN A 98 -17.51 -15.78 5.32
N SER A 99 -16.42 -15.49 4.61
CA SER A 99 -15.76 -16.44 3.71
C SER A 99 -14.80 -17.34 4.47
N ALA A 100 -14.81 -18.64 4.15
CA ALA A 100 -13.90 -19.62 4.76
C ALA A 100 -12.41 -19.36 4.46
N ARG A 101 -12.13 -18.56 3.42
CA ARG A 101 -10.80 -18.03 3.08
C ARG A 101 -10.93 -16.55 2.74
N SER A 102 -10.08 -15.73 3.34
CA SER A 102 -9.92 -14.31 3.04
C SER A 102 -8.42 -14.06 2.95
N ASP A 103 -7.93 -13.75 1.75
CA ASP A 103 -6.49 -13.56 1.46
C ASP A 103 -6.07 -12.09 1.67
N LEU A 104 -6.49 -11.48 2.79
CA LEU A 104 -6.12 -10.12 3.19
C LEU A 104 -4.64 -9.98 3.54
#